data_AF-A0A151RYA7-F1
#
_entry.id   AF-A0A151RYA7-F1
#
_cell.length_a   1.000
_cell.length_b   1.000
_cell.length_c   1.000
_cell.angle_alpha   90.00
_cell.angle_beta   90.00
_cell.angle_gamma   90.00
#
_symmetry.space_group_name_H-M   'P 1'
#
loop_
_entity.id
_entity.type
_entity.pdbx_description
1 polymer ?
#
loop_
_entity_poly.entity_id
_entity_poly.type
_entity_poly.pdbx_seq_one_letter_code
_entity_poly.pdbx_strand_id
1 'polypeptide(L)' 'LPLDKYDGTTDPDEHVDIFLTQVTLNTTDDAALCRIFPTSLKGRALSWFTRLPANSIDSFNTLASQFTI' A
#
# COMPACT_ATOMS: atom_id res chain seq x y z
N LEU A 1 -9.59 1.26 -16.70
CA LEU A 1 -10.34 0.30 -15.86
C LEU A 1 -10.06 0.66 -14.42
N PRO A 2 -11.07 0.79 -13.54
CA PRO A 2 -10.78 0.93 -12.12
C PRO A 2 -10.02 -0.33 -11.73
N LEU A 3 -8.75 -0.17 -11.38
CA LEU A 3 -7.93 -1.30 -10.96
C LEU A 3 -8.64 -1.99 -9.80
N ASP A 4 -8.77 -3.30 -9.88
CA ASP A 4 -9.32 -4.07 -8.78
C ASP A 4 -8.45 -3.83 -7.56
N LYS A 5 -9.02 -3.19 -6.55
CA LYS A 5 -8.32 -2.96 -5.29
C LYS A 5 -7.95 -4.31 -4.67
N TYR A 6 -6.79 -4.37 -4.04
CA TYR A 6 -6.26 -5.56 -3.41
C TYR A 6 -7.01 -5.88 -2.12
N ASP A 7 -7.54 -7.10 -1.99
CA ASP A 7 -8.29 -7.58 -0.82
C ASP A 7 -7.51 -8.50 0.10
N GLY A 8 -6.26 -8.85 -0.25
CA GLY A 8 -5.44 -9.80 0.50
C GLY A 8 -5.49 -11.23 -0.01
N THR A 9 -5.96 -11.50 -1.23
CA THR A 9 -6.02 -12.89 -1.76
C THR A 9 -4.95 -13.23 -2.79
N THR A 10 -4.23 -12.24 -3.33
CA THR A 10 -3.13 -12.44 -4.30
C THR A 10 -1.79 -12.09 -3.65
N ASP A 11 -0.71 -12.24 -4.40
CA ASP A 11 0.65 -11.94 -3.92
C ASP A 11 0.76 -10.46 -3.47
N PRO A 12 1.12 -10.19 -2.19
CA PRO A 12 1.28 -8.84 -1.69
C PRO A 12 2.52 -8.13 -2.25
N ASP A 13 3.60 -8.85 -2.59
CA ASP A 13 4.79 -8.26 -3.21
C ASP A 13 4.46 -7.78 -4.63
N GLU A 14 3.74 -8.60 -5.41
CA GLU A 14 3.26 -8.21 -6.75
C GLU A 14 2.36 -6.95 -6.68
N HIS A 15 1.50 -6.86 -5.65
CA HIS A 15 0.69 -5.67 -5.43
C HIS A 15 1.52 -4.41 -5.16
N VAL A 16 2.57 -4.52 -4.34
CA VAL A 16 3.47 -3.39 -4.05
C VAL A 16 4.20 -2.92 -5.31
N ASP A 17 4.68 -3.84 -6.14
CA ASP A 17 5.35 -3.51 -7.41
C ASP A 17 4.41 -2.82 -8.40
N ILE A 18 3.18 -3.32 -8.54
CA ILE A 18 2.15 -2.70 -9.39
C ILE A 18 1.82 -1.30 -8.87
N PHE A 19 1.62 -1.16 -7.56
CA PHE A 19 1.33 0.12 -6.92
C PHE A 19 2.43 1.14 -7.19
N LEU A 20 3.70 0.77 -6.97
CA LEU A 20 4.84 1.64 -7.22
C LEU A 20 4.93 2.04 -8.70
N THR A 21 4.76 1.08 -9.62
CA THR A 21 4.78 1.36 -11.07
C THR A 21 3.74 2.40 -11.47
N GLN A 22 2.58 2.41 -10.81
CA GLN A 22 1.48 3.34 -11.10
C GLN A 22 1.67 4.71 -10.46
N VAL A 23 2.09 4.76 -9.20
CA VAL A 23 2.13 6.01 -8.42
C VAL A 23 3.44 6.79 -8.63
N THR A 24 4.54 6.10 -8.97
CA THR A 24 5.83 6.75 -9.26
C THR A 24 5.81 7.64 -10.51
N LEU A 25 4.77 7.51 -11.36
CA LEU A 25 4.49 8.45 -12.44
C LEU A 25 4.09 9.85 -11.94
N ASN A 26 3.57 9.94 -10.71
CA ASN A 26 3.04 11.17 -10.12
C ASN A 26 3.90 11.69 -8.96
N THR A 27 4.53 10.79 -8.19
CA THR A 27 5.35 11.17 -7.03
C THR A 27 6.29 10.06 -6.61
N THR A 28 7.46 10.46 -6.12
CA THR A 28 8.43 9.58 -5.43
C THR A 28 8.59 9.98 -3.96
N ASP A 29 7.70 10.84 -3.44
CA ASP A 29 7.70 11.25 -2.03
C ASP A 29 7.09 10.15 -1.16
N ASP A 30 7.87 9.66 -0.20
CA ASP A 30 7.47 8.57 0.71
C ASP A 30 6.18 8.86 1.47
N ALA A 31 6.00 10.10 1.95
CA ALA A 31 4.80 10.48 2.66
C ALA A 31 3.56 10.47 1.76
N ALA A 32 3.70 10.91 0.50
CA ALA A 32 2.66 10.78 -0.51
C ALA A 32 2.35 9.32 -0.83
N LEU A 33 3.37 8.46 -1.02
CA LEU A 33 3.19 7.02 -1.26
C LEU A 33 2.40 6.36 -0.13
N CYS A 34 2.76 6.62 1.13
CA CYS A 34 2.05 6.09 2.30
C CYS A 34 0.59 6.55 2.37
N ARG A 35 0.29 7.79 1.97
CA ARG A 35 -1.07 8.34 1.95
C ARG A 35 -1.92 7.77 0.82
N ILE A 36 -1.31 7.47 -0.32
CA ILE A 36 -2.00 6.94 -1.50
C ILE A 36 -2.22 5.42 -1.37
N PHE A 37 -1.29 4.69 -0.76
CA PHE A 37 -1.37 3.24 -0.60
C PHE A 37 -2.73 2.67 -0.18
N PRO A 38 -3.39 3.15 0.90
CA PRO A 38 -4.69 2.61 1.32
C PRO A 38 -5.79 2.75 0.26
N THR A 39 -5.66 3.67 -0.71
CA THR A 39 -6.64 3.81 -1.79
C THR A 39 -6.66 2.62 -2.75
N SER A 40 -5.54 1.89 -2.82
CA SER A 40 -5.37 0.67 -3.61
C SER A 40 -5.93 -0.60 -2.92
N LEU A 41 -6.36 -0.49 -1.66
CA LEU A 41 -6.78 -1.63 -0.85
C LEU A 41 -8.31 -1.70 -0.68
N LYS A 42 -8.84 -2.91 -0.48
CA LYS A 42 -10.22 -3.19 -0.08
C LYS A 42 -10.26 -4.29 0.98
N GLY A 43 -11.44 -4.52 1.58
CA GLY A 43 -11.68 -5.66 2.45
C GLY A 43 -10.68 -5.79 3.60
N ARG A 44 -10.11 -7.01 3.75
CA ARG A 44 -9.19 -7.34 4.85
C ARG A 44 -7.88 -6.54 4.79
N ALA A 45 -7.34 -6.31 3.60
CA ALA A 45 -6.12 -5.53 3.41
C ALA A 45 -6.30 -4.07 3.86
N LEU A 46 -7.41 -3.42 3.48
CA LEU A 46 -7.69 -2.05 3.95
C LEU A 46 -7.90 -2.03 5.47
N SER A 47 -8.56 -3.05 6.01
CA SER A 47 -8.81 -3.18 7.45
C SER A 47 -7.52 -3.38 8.25
N TRP A 48 -6.51 -4.05 7.68
CA TRP A 48 -5.17 -4.13 8.27
C TRP A 48 -4.53 -2.74 8.37
N PHE A 49 -4.57 -1.96 7.29
CA PHE A 49 -3.96 -0.64 7.25
C PHE A 49 -4.55 0.31 8.30
N THR A 50 -5.87 0.30 8.49
CA THR A 50 -6.54 1.18 9.47
C THR A 50 -6.28 0.78 10.93
N ARG A 51 -5.72 -0.41 11.19
CA ARG A 51 -5.34 -0.88 12.53
C ARG A 51 -3.87 -0.65 12.86
N LEU A 52 -3.07 -0.11 11.94
CA LEU A 52 -1.68 0.19 12.22
C LEU A 52 -1.57 1.19 13.39
N PRO A 53 -0.63 0.99 14.33
CA PRO A 53 -0.41 1.94 15.41
C PRO A 53 -0.01 3.31 14.85
N ALA A 54 -0.41 4.39 15.52
CA ALA A 54 0.02 5.73 15.15
C ALA A 54 1.56 5.81 15.16
N ASN A 55 2.13 6.47 14.16
CA ASN A 55 3.59 6.62 13.98
C ASN A 55 4.37 5.31 13.80
N SER A 56 3.71 4.19 13.47
CA SER A 56 4.40 2.92 13.16
C SER A 56 5.00 2.85 11.76
N ILE A 57 4.60 3.76 10.87
CA ILE A 57 5.09 3.88 9.51
C ILE A 57 5.83 5.21 9.39
N ASP A 58 7.14 5.14 9.16
CA ASP A 58 8.05 6.28 8.97
C ASP A 58 8.46 6.48 7.50
N SER A 59 8.31 5.46 6.67
CA SER A 59 8.67 5.42 5.25
C SER A 59 7.76 4.45 4.50
N PHE A 60 7.72 4.58 3.16
CA PHE A 60 6.96 3.61 2.36
C PHE A 60 7.58 2.21 2.43
N ASN A 61 8.90 2.12 2.55
CA ASN A 61 9.60 0.85 2.71
C ASN A 61 9.18 0.10 3.98
N THR A 62 9.04 0.80 5.11
CA THR A 62 8.52 0.21 6.37
C THR A 62 7.09 -0.30 6.19
N LEU A 63 6.25 0.44 5.48
CA LEU A 63 4.89 0.03 5.16
C LEU A 63 4.87 -1.22 4.28
N ALA A 64 5.64 -1.24 3.20
CA ALA A 64 5.73 -2.38 2.29
C ALA A 64 6.21 -3.63 3.04
N SER A 65 7.26 -3.50 3.86
CA SER A 65 7.78 -4.62 4.65
C SER A 65 6.75 -5.16 5.65
N GLN A 66 5.92 -4.33 6.27
CA GLN A 66 4.87 -4.83 7.17
C GLN A 66 3.69 -5.44 6.42
N PHE A 67 3.48 -5.06 5.17
CA PHE A 67 2.37 -5.50 4.33
C PHE A 67 2.62 -6.87 3.68
N THR A 68 3.87 -7.17 3.34
CA THR A 68 4.26 -8.41 2.64
C THR A 68 4.59 -9.58 3.60
N ILE A 69 4.46 -9.37 4.92
CA ILE A 69 4.56 -10.40 5.98
C ILE A 69 3.23 -11.14 6.13
#